data_AF-A0A7K1ZHM0-F1
#
_entry.id   AF-A0A7K1ZHM0-F1
#
_cell.length_a   1.000
_cell.length_b   1.000
_cell.length_c   1.000
_cell.angle_alpha   90.00
_cell.angle_beta   90.00
_cell.angle_gamma   90.00
#
_symmetry.space_group_name_H-M   'P 1'
#
loop_
_entity.id
_entity.type
_entity.pdbx_description
1 polymer ?
#
loop_
_entity_poly.entity_id
_entity_poly.type
_entity_poly.pdbx_seq_one_letter_code
_entity_poly.pdbx_strand_id
1 'polypeptide(L)'
;MDFFERVVSALESAIWSFGPSIGGETIPLVVILLLGTGVFLTLRLQFIQVRRLGHGFAVTSGKYDDPDEPGDVSHFQALTTALSATVGIGNIAGVAIAIHWGGPGAIFWMWVTAFLGMATKYTEVTLAQNYRDMVPADDASRRQGTVAGGPMYYIERGMGKKWKPLAGFFAVLLGITAFLTGNAVQANTVADVMASEFGVATWITGILTAAVIGMVILGGISRIGRVTGILAPAMAAVYVLGALLIILINIDQLPSALGLIFREAFNPSAGVAGVGTGAFLLTLMWGVRRGLFSNEAGQGSAPIAHSAAKTDEPVSEGVVALLEPFIDTIVICTMTALVILITGVWSDRVPTELDLASGDMGYVQQDGAGAFSTADPLEEILIRDGMPLTGPGMAQPAWHDVVVERLFVDAAHTEPFTGTLVPASQHAVGNDGDVYVVLYGNAVENGAPMTQLGFQRGLSPLGNWGGYIVILCVLLFAISTAIAW
;
A
#
# COMPACT_ATOMS: atom_id res chain seq x y z
N MET A 1 14.78 -6.32 19.73
CA MET A 1 13.66 -6.49 18.79
C MET A 1 12.36 -6.49 19.59
N ASP A 2 12.23 -7.35 20.59
CA ASP A 2 11.00 -7.57 21.38
C ASP A 2 10.44 -6.30 22.04
N PHE A 3 11.27 -5.40 22.54
CA PHE A 3 10.80 -4.12 23.10
C PHE A 3 10.15 -3.24 22.02
N PHE A 4 10.77 -3.14 20.85
CA PHE A 4 10.26 -2.35 19.75
C PHE A 4 8.95 -2.93 19.22
N GLU A 5 8.91 -4.25 19.05
CA GLU A 5 7.72 -4.98 18.65
C GLU A 5 6.57 -4.76 19.65
N ARG A 6 6.81 -4.90 20.96
CA ARG A 6 5.80 -4.60 22.00
C ARG A 6 5.29 -3.16 21.92
N VAL A 7 6.16 -2.18 21.65
CA VAL A 7 5.76 -0.78 21.51
C VAL A 7 4.89 -0.60 20.26
N VAL A 8 5.29 -1.15 19.12
CA VAL A 8 4.53 -1.08 17.88
C VAL A 8 3.16 -1.74 18.05
N SER A 9 3.10 -2.96 18.58
CA SER A 9 1.84 -3.68 18.82
C SER A 9 0.94 -2.94 19.80
N ALA A 10 1.49 -2.31 20.84
CA ALA A 10 0.70 -1.51 21.78
C ALA A 10 0.11 -0.26 21.11
N LEU A 11 0.88 0.43 20.26
CA LEU A 11 0.40 1.60 19.51
C LEU A 11 -0.64 1.21 18.46
N GLU A 12 -0.40 0.13 17.73
CA GLU A 12 -1.32 -0.42 16.75
C GLU A 12 -2.65 -0.79 17.41
N SER A 13 -2.58 -1.53 18.52
CA SER A 13 -3.75 -1.87 19.33
C SER A 13 -4.48 -0.61 19.79
N ALA A 14 -3.79 0.38 20.35
CA ALA A 14 -4.43 1.61 20.81
C ALA A 14 -5.19 2.37 19.69
N ILE A 15 -4.68 2.35 18.46
CA ILE A 15 -5.28 3.05 17.31
C ILE A 15 -6.42 2.22 16.69
N TRP A 16 -6.21 0.91 16.55
CA TRP A 16 -7.11 0.04 15.79
C TRP A 16 -8.12 -0.72 16.65
N SER A 17 -7.90 -0.88 17.95
CA SER A 17 -8.81 -1.59 18.86
C SER A 17 -9.74 -0.64 19.63
N PHE A 18 -9.53 0.68 19.54
CA PHE A 18 -10.37 1.66 20.21
C PHE A 18 -11.50 2.14 19.30
N GLY A 19 -12.75 1.83 19.65
CA GLY A 19 -13.92 2.32 18.93
C GLY A 19 -15.22 1.63 19.34
N PRO A 20 -16.37 2.06 18.79
CA PRO A 20 -17.66 1.41 19.08
C PRO A 20 -17.71 0.00 18.49
N SER A 21 -18.25 -0.95 19.27
CA SER A 21 -18.59 -2.28 18.77
C SER A 21 -19.96 -2.26 18.11
N ILE A 22 -20.02 -2.70 16.86
CA ILE A 22 -21.26 -2.81 16.08
C ILE A 22 -21.34 -4.26 15.59
N GLY A 23 -22.33 -5.01 16.07
CA GLY A 23 -22.54 -6.40 15.65
C GLY A 23 -21.48 -7.39 16.16
N GLY A 24 -20.77 -7.07 17.24
CA GLY A 24 -19.72 -7.94 17.82
C GLY A 24 -18.31 -7.62 17.32
N GLU A 25 -18.18 -6.76 16.33
CA GLU A 25 -16.91 -6.32 15.74
C GLU A 25 -16.63 -4.86 16.12
N THR A 26 -15.37 -4.52 16.39
CA THR A 26 -14.97 -3.14 16.76
C THR A 26 -14.63 -2.35 15.51
N ILE A 27 -15.34 -1.25 15.26
CA ILE A 27 -14.97 -0.29 14.22
C ILE A 27 -13.98 0.73 14.82
N PRO A 28 -12.75 0.83 14.31
CA PRO A 28 -11.75 1.74 14.86
C PRO A 28 -12.20 3.19 14.76
N LEU A 29 -12.00 3.95 15.84
CA LEU A 29 -12.37 5.36 15.90
C LEU A 29 -11.64 6.17 14.83
N VAL A 30 -10.38 5.83 14.51
CA VAL A 30 -9.62 6.49 13.45
C VAL A 30 -10.31 6.39 12.09
N VAL A 31 -10.93 5.24 11.77
CA VAL A 31 -11.68 5.05 10.53
C VAL A 31 -12.93 5.92 10.50
N ILE A 32 -13.67 5.96 11.62
CA ILE A 32 -14.86 6.79 11.76
C ILE A 32 -14.51 8.27 11.59
N LEU A 33 -13.40 8.72 12.20
CA LEU A 33 -12.95 10.11 12.11
C LEU A 33 -12.48 10.46 10.70
N LEU A 34 -11.68 9.62 10.05
CA LEU A 34 -11.15 9.89 8.71
C LEU A 34 -12.25 9.88 7.65
N LEU A 35 -13.05 8.81 7.58
CA LEU A 35 -14.16 8.73 6.63
C LEU A 35 -15.26 9.74 6.96
N GLY A 36 -15.58 9.92 8.25
CA GLY A 36 -16.55 10.92 8.70
C GLY A 36 -16.13 12.35 8.33
N THR A 37 -14.85 12.67 8.46
CA THR A 37 -14.30 13.96 8.00
C THR A 37 -14.40 14.09 6.48
N GLY A 38 -14.07 13.03 5.72
CA GLY A 38 -14.23 13.02 4.27
C GLY A 38 -15.69 13.21 3.82
N VAL A 39 -16.66 12.57 4.49
CA VAL A 39 -18.10 12.78 4.26
C VAL A 39 -18.50 14.22 4.59
N PHE A 40 -18.11 14.71 5.76
CA PHE A 40 -18.41 16.08 6.18
C PHE A 40 -17.87 17.10 5.17
N LEU A 41 -16.60 16.99 4.77
CA LEU A 41 -15.97 17.88 3.80
C LEU A 41 -16.60 17.74 2.42
N THR A 42 -16.90 16.54 1.97
CA THR A 42 -17.61 16.29 0.70
C THR A 42 -18.94 17.03 0.67
N LEU A 43 -19.76 16.91 1.72
CA LEU A 43 -21.06 17.59 1.79
C LEU A 43 -20.89 19.11 1.95
N ARG A 44 -19.99 19.55 2.83
CA ARG A 44 -19.75 20.97 3.12
C ARG A 44 -19.21 21.72 1.90
N LEU A 45 -18.35 21.08 1.13
CA LEU A 45 -17.78 21.58 -0.11
C LEU A 45 -18.63 21.16 -1.33
N GLN A 46 -19.87 20.70 -1.13
CA GLN A 46 -20.85 20.41 -2.18
C GLN A 46 -20.32 19.49 -3.28
N PHE A 47 -19.70 18.36 -2.94
CA PHE A 47 -19.10 17.40 -3.88
C PHE A 47 -18.03 18.03 -4.77
N ILE A 48 -17.07 18.73 -4.16
CA ILE A 48 -15.98 19.43 -4.86
C ILE A 48 -15.19 18.50 -5.78
N GLN A 49 -15.00 17.24 -5.37
CA GLN A 49 -14.28 16.22 -6.12
C GLN A 49 -14.97 15.83 -7.42
N VAL A 50 -16.27 16.05 -7.57
CA VAL A 50 -16.98 15.86 -8.85
C VAL A 50 -16.99 17.15 -9.65
N ARG A 51 -17.31 18.27 -8.99
CA ARG A 51 -17.48 19.57 -9.66
C ARG A 51 -16.20 20.16 -10.23
N ARG A 52 -15.05 19.90 -9.61
CA ARG A 52 -13.77 20.55 -9.94
C ARG A 52 -12.68 19.61 -10.45
N LEU A 53 -12.95 18.31 -10.59
CA LEU A 53 -11.97 17.35 -11.11
C LEU A 53 -11.40 17.77 -12.47
N GLY A 54 -12.28 18.14 -13.41
CA GLY A 54 -11.86 18.61 -14.74
C GLY A 54 -11.02 19.91 -14.69
N HIS A 55 -11.27 20.77 -13.70
CA HIS A 55 -10.46 21.97 -13.50
C HIS A 55 -9.07 21.61 -12.97
N GLY A 56 -8.94 20.59 -12.12
CA GLY A 56 -7.64 20.10 -11.64
C GLY A 56 -6.72 19.66 -12.76
N PHE A 57 -7.26 18.94 -13.77
CA PHE A 57 -6.49 18.62 -14.97
C PHE A 57 -6.07 19.86 -15.76
N ALA A 58 -6.93 20.88 -15.84
CA ALA A 58 -6.60 22.12 -16.54
C ALA A 58 -5.50 22.91 -15.83
N VAL A 59 -5.55 23.04 -14.50
CA VAL A 59 -4.49 23.69 -13.69
C VAL A 59 -3.18 22.92 -13.83
N THR A 60 -3.22 21.60 -13.62
CA THR A 60 -2.04 20.72 -13.74
C THR A 60 -1.39 20.77 -15.12
N SER A 61 -2.16 21.01 -16.18
CA SER A 61 -1.63 21.09 -17.55
C SER A 61 -0.78 22.33 -17.85
N GLY A 62 -0.65 23.26 -16.90
CA GLY A 62 0.08 24.51 -17.09
C GLY A 62 -0.76 25.63 -17.69
N LYS A 63 -2.07 25.42 -17.90
CA LYS A 63 -2.95 26.39 -18.58
C LYS A 63 -3.06 27.71 -17.83
N TYR A 64 -2.88 27.69 -16.52
CA TYR A 64 -3.03 28.83 -15.61
C TYR A 64 -1.71 29.17 -14.90
N ASP A 65 -0.59 28.54 -15.26
CA ASP A 65 0.70 28.78 -14.60
C ASP A 65 1.21 30.19 -14.93
N ASP A 66 1.53 30.97 -13.91
CA ASP A 66 2.29 32.20 -14.04
C ASP A 66 3.71 32.01 -13.45
N PRO A 67 4.78 32.16 -14.27
CA PRO A 67 6.15 32.04 -13.79
C PRO A 67 6.53 33.02 -12.67
N ASP A 68 5.85 34.17 -12.59
CA ASP A 68 6.09 35.25 -11.62
C ASP A 68 5.40 35.01 -10.28
N GLU A 69 4.51 34.01 -10.18
CA GLU A 69 3.89 33.61 -8.93
C GLU A 69 4.89 33.00 -7.94
N PRO A 70 4.66 33.20 -6.63
CA PRO A 70 5.61 32.80 -5.61
C PRO A 70 5.55 31.27 -5.37
N GLY A 71 6.72 30.62 -5.40
CA GLY A 71 6.87 29.18 -5.21
C GLY A 71 8.13 28.63 -5.89
N ASP A 72 8.39 27.34 -5.68
CA ASP A 72 9.61 26.67 -6.16
C ASP A 72 9.40 25.77 -7.39
N VAL A 73 8.18 25.26 -7.58
CA VAL A 73 7.85 24.26 -8.61
C VAL A 73 6.50 24.56 -9.27
N SER A 74 6.28 24.06 -10.50
CA SER A 74 4.96 24.15 -11.17
C SER A 74 3.91 23.25 -10.51
N HIS A 75 2.63 23.50 -10.80
CA HIS A 75 1.52 22.63 -10.37
C HIS A 75 1.72 21.17 -10.76
N PHE A 76 2.18 20.92 -11.99
CA PHE A 76 2.51 19.58 -12.47
C PHE A 76 3.62 18.91 -11.65
N GLN A 77 4.68 19.66 -11.35
CA GLN A 77 5.79 19.14 -10.56
C GLN A 77 5.37 18.87 -9.12
N ALA A 78 4.59 19.75 -8.51
CA ALA A 78 4.02 19.52 -7.18
C ALA A 78 3.15 18.26 -7.13
N LEU A 79 2.23 18.11 -8.09
CA LEU A 79 1.39 16.91 -8.22
C LEU A 79 2.22 15.65 -8.43
N THR A 80 3.19 15.67 -9.34
CA THR A 80 4.01 14.47 -9.62
C THR A 80 4.96 14.13 -8.48
N THR A 81 5.42 15.11 -7.69
CA THR A 81 6.15 14.85 -6.44
C THR A 81 5.23 14.21 -5.41
N ALA A 82 4.02 14.73 -5.19
CA ALA A 82 3.05 14.13 -4.27
C ALA A 82 2.64 12.71 -4.72
N LEU A 83 2.32 12.53 -6.00
CA LEU A 83 2.03 11.21 -6.59
C LEU A 83 3.22 10.26 -6.51
N SER A 84 4.46 10.73 -6.55
CA SER A 84 5.63 9.85 -6.37
C SER A 84 5.68 9.25 -4.96
N ALA A 85 5.20 10.00 -3.96
CA ALA A 85 5.12 9.54 -2.58
C ALA A 85 3.96 8.54 -2.36
N THR A 86 2.83 8.73 -3.06
CA THR A 86 1.64 7.87 -2.87
C THR A 86 1.57 6.69 -3.82
N VAL A 87 1.93 6.89 -5.10
CA VAL A 87 1.99 5.84 -6.12
C VAL A 87 3.26 5.04 -5.91
N GLY A 88 3.13 3.95 -5.17
CA GLY A 88 4.21 3.15 -4.68
C GLY A 88 3.90 1.66 -4.69
N ILE A 89 4.70 0.89 -3.96
CA ILE A 89 4.48 -0.55 -3.74
C ILE A 89 3.08 -0.80 -3.17
N GLY A 90 2.51 0.15 -2.42
CA GLY A 90 1.14 0.08 -1.91
C GLY A 90 0.07 -0.15 -2.99
N ASN A 91 0.24 0.38 -4.20
CA ASN A 91 -0.72 0.21 -5.30
C ASN A 91 -0.63 -1.16 -5.99
N ILE A 92 0.52 -1.81 -5.86
CA ILE A 92 0.81 -3.13 -6.41
C ILE A 92 0.47 -4.16 -5.32
N ALA A 93 1.28 -4.17 -4.26
CA ALA A 93 1.14 -5.12 -3.18
C ALA A 93 -0.07 -4.85 -2.28
N GLY A 94 -0.35 -3.60 -1.94
CA GLY A 94 -1.44 -3.26 -1.01
C GLY A 94 -2.83 -3.62 -1.54
N VAL A 95 -3.03 -3.59 -2.86
CA VAL A 95 -4.27 -4.05 -3.52
C VAL A 95 -4.40 -5.56 -3.44
N ALA A 96 -3.33 -6.31 -3.73
CA ALA A 96 -3.30 -7.76 -3.58
C ALA A 96 -3.56 -8.19 -2.13
N ILE A 97 -2.94 -7.52 -1.16
CA ILE A 97 -3.20 -7.67 0.28
C ILE A 97 -4.69 -7.39 0.59
N ALA A 98 -5.26 -6.31 0.06
CA ALA A 98 -6.68 -6.00 0.27
C ALA A 98 -7.59 -7.14 -0.21
N ILE A 99 -7.31 -7.71 -1.39
CA ILE A 99 -8.07 -8.81 -1.97
C ILE A 99 -7.85 -10.11 -1.19
N HIS A 100 -6.63 -10.36 -0.71
CA HIS A 100 -6.28 -11.58 0.01
C HIS A 100 -7.07 -11.73 1.33
N TRP A 101 -7.01 -10.72 2.21
CA TRP A 101 -7.69 -10.78 3.50
C TRP A 101 -9.10 -10.19 3.49
N GLY A 102 -9.35 -9.18 2.64
CA GLY A 102 -10.65 -8.50 2.55
C GLY A 102 -11.55 -9.02 1.43
N GLY A 103 -11.06 -9.91 0.58
CA GLY A 103 -11.78 -10.36 -0.61
C GLY A 103 -11.90 -9.29 -1.70
N PRO A 104 -12.45 -9.64 -2.88
CA PRO A 104 -12.66 -8.71 -3.99
C PRO A 104 -13.50 -7.47 -3.62
N GLY A 105 -14.37 -7.59 -2.62
CA GLY A 105 -15.22 -6.51 -2.13
C GLY A 105 -14.46 -5.35 -1.48
N ALA A 106 -13.23 -5.59 -1.00
CA ALA A 106 -12.41 -4.55 -0.38
C ALA A 106 -12.11 -3.41 -1.36
N ILE A 107 -12.06 -3.70 -2.66
CA ILE A 107 -11.79 -2.72 -3.72
C ILE A 107 -12.88 -1.64 -3.80
N PHE A 108 -14.15 -2.01 -3.59
CA PHE A 108 -15.24 -1.04 -3.53
C PHE A 108 -15.02 -0.05 -2.38
N TRP A 109 -14.62 -0.55 -1.21
CA TRP A 109 -14.35 0.29 -0.06
C TRP A 109 -13.09 1.14 -0.22
N MET A 110 -12.07 0.66 -0.94
CA MET A 110 -10.96 1.50 -1.39
C MET A 110 -11.44 2.67 -2.26
N TRP A 111 -12.38 2.45 -3.19
CA TRP A 111 -12.96 3.52 -4.00
C TRP A 111 -13.73 4.55 -3.17
N VAL A 112 -14.53 4.08 -2.19
CA VAL A 112 -15.24 4.97 -1.26
C VAL A 112 -14.25 5.82 -0.47
N THR A 113 -13.20 5.20 0.07
CA THR A 113 -12.13 5.90 0.80
C THR A 113 -11.44 6.94 -0.07
N ALA A 114 -11.10 6.61 -1.32
CA ALA A 114 -10.48 7.56 -2.25
C ALA A 114 -11.42 8.72 -2.60
N PHE A 115 -12.68 8.43 -2.92
CA PHE A 115 -13.66 9.46 -3.28
C PHE A 115 -13.90 10.47 -2.16
N LEU A 116 -13.98 10.00 -0.91
CA LEU A 116 -14.08 10.87 0.26
C LEU A 116 -12.73 11.56 0.56
N GLY A 117 -11.63 10.84 0.36
CA GLY A 117 -10.27 11.30 0.53
C GLY A 117 -9.91 12.48 -0.39
N MET A 118 -10.46 12.55 -1.60
CA MET A 118 -10.29 13.69 -2.49
C MET A 118 -10.70 15.02 -1.83
N ALA A 119 -11.84 15.05 -1.14
CA ALA A 119 -12.29 16.26 -0.43
C ALA A 119 -11.41 16.60 0.77
N THR A 120 -10.94 15.58 1.49
CA THR A 120 -9.96 15.75 2.58
C THR A 120 -8.66 16.36 2.05
N LYS A 121 -8.09 15.77 1.00
CA LYS A 121 -6.81 16.19 0.42
C LYS A 121 -6.87 17.59 -0.16
N TYR A 122 -7.95 17.92 -0.87
CA TYR A 122 -8.26 19.28 -1.30
C TYR A 122 -8.15 20.28 -0.15
N THR A 123 -8.75 19.94 1.00
CA THR A 123 -8.78 20.82 2.17
C THR A 123 -7.41 20.95 2.81
N GLU A 124 -6.70 19.84 3.01
CA GLU A 124 -5.35 19.84 3.59
C GLU A 124 -4.37 20.67 2.76
N VAL A 125 -4.41 20.49 1.43
CA VAL A 125 -3.53 21.21 0.49
C VAL A 125 -3.90 22.70 0.42
N THR A 126 -5.19 23.04 0.35
CA THR A 126 -5.65 24.45 0.39
C THR A 126 -5.17 25.13 1.66
N LEU A 127 -5.27 24.47 2.81
CA LEU A 127 -4.82 25.01 4.10
C LEU A 127 -3.30 25.15 4.13
N ALA A 128 -2.55 24.15 3.66
CA ALA A 128 -1.09 24.23 3.63
C ALA A 128 -0.61 25.38 2.75
N GLN A 129 -1.24 25.59 1.60
CA GLN A 129 -0.96 26.73 0.74
C GLN A 129 -1.28 28.07 1.41
N ASN A 130 -2.42 28.17 2.09
CA ASN A 130 -2.84 29.40 2.77
C ASN A 130 -1.96 29.75 3.99
N TYR A 131 -1.38 28.76 4.67
CA TYR A 131 -0.58 28.96 5.89
C TYR A 131 0.94 28.73 5.70
N ARG A 132 1.40 28.48 4.46
CA ARG A 132 2.81 28.25 4.16
C ARG A 132 3.68 29.45 4.55
N ASP A 133 4.93 29.16 4.81
CA ASP A 133 5.97 30.15 5.03
C ASP A 133 6.76 30.36 3.74
N MET A 134 7.02 31.62 3.42
CA MET A 134 7.83 32.01 2.27
C MET A 134 9.09 32.67 2.79
N VAL A 135 10.22 31.98 2.68
CA VAL A 135 11.53 32.55 2.97
C VAL A 135 11.97 33.37 1.76
N PRO A 136 12.31 34.67 1.95
CA PRO A 136 12.77 35.52 0.85
C PRO A 136 13.94 34.90 0.08
N ALA A 137 13.94 35.06 -1.25
CA ALA A 137 14.94 34.45 -2.12
C ALA A 137 16.38 34.94 -1.85
N ASP A 138 16.52 36.11 -1.22
CA ASP A 138 17.76 36.79 -0.85
C ASP A 138 18.25 36.49 0.58
N ASP A 139 17.52 35.67 1.35
CA ASP A 139 17.93 35.30 2.72
C ASP A 139 19.17 34.38 2.71
N ALA A 140 20.26 34.84 3.32
CA ALA A 140 21.53 34.11 3.41
C ALA A 140 21.48 32.84 4.29
N SER A 141 20.42 32.66 5.10
CA SER A 141 20.17 31.43 5.87
C SER A 141 19.55 30.32 5.03
N ARG A 142 19.13 30.63 3.79
CA ARG A 142 18.52 29.69 2.86
C ARG A 142 19.50 28.60 2.47
N ARG A 143 19.13 27.35 2.78
CA ARG A 143 19.89 26.19 2.34
C ARG A 143 19.44 25.76 0.94
N GLN A 144 18.15 25.48 0.71
CA GLN A 144 17.51 25.17 -0.58
C GLN A 144 15.99 25.40 -0.49
N GLY A 145 15.31 25.82 -1.58
CA GLY A 145 13.86 26.13 -1.59
C GLY A 145 13.49 27.51 -1.01
N THR A 146 12.31 28.04 -1.36
CA THR A 146 11.75 29.29 -0.82
C THR A 146 10.52 29.05 0.03
N VAL A 147 9.96 27.84 0.03
CA VAL A 147 8.67 27.56 0.67
C VAL A 147 8.77 26.44 1.69
N ALA A 148 8.09 26.62 2.82
CA ALA A 148 7.83 25.55 3.78
C ALA A 148 6.37 25.59 4.24
N GLY A 149 5.63 24.52 3.96
CA GLY A 149 4.23 24.38 4.35
C GLY A 149 3.88 22.96 4.76
N GLY A 150 2.63 22.77 5.16
CA GLY A 150 2.11 21.48 5.62
C GLY A 150 1.31 21.60 6.92
N PRO A 151 0.89 20.46 7.51
CA PRO A 151 -0.03 20.48 8.65
C PRO A 151 0.49 21.15 9.90
N MET A 152 1.78 20.99 10.19
CA MET A 152 2.44 21.71 11.29
C MET A 152 2.25 23.23 11.20
N TYR A 153 2.24 23.79 9.98
CA TYR A 153 2.05 25.22 9.76
C TYR A 153 0.59 25.64 9.97
N TYR A 154 -0.39 24.94 9.39
CA TYR A 154 -1.79 25.33 9.58
C TYR A 154 -2.33 25.00 10.98
N ILE A 155 -1.74 24.05 11.71
CA ILE A 155 -2.06 23.80 13.11
C ILE A 155 -1.54 24.96 13.96
N GLU A 156 -0.26 25.35 13.83
CA GLU A 156 0.31 26.43 14.63
C GLU A 156 -0.30 27.80 14.28
N ARG A 157 -0.43 28.11 12.98
CA ARG A 157 -0.86 29.44 12.49
C ARG A 157 -2.37 29.57 12.37
N GLY A 158 -3.08 28.50 11.99
CA GLY A 158 -4.52 28.51 11.80
C GLY A 158 -5.31 28.32 13.11
N MET A 159 -4.90 27.38 13.96
CA MET A 159 -5.55 27.16 15.27
C MET A 159 -4.98 28.06 16.37
N GLY A 160 -3.81 28.65 16.12
CA GLY A 160 -3.11 29.59 16.99
C GLY A 160 -2.04 28.95 17.88
N LYS A 161 -1.16 29.79 18.43
CA LYS A 161 0.08 29.38 19.14
C LYS A 161 -0.12 28.38 20.29
N LYS A 162 -1.32 28.29 20.87
CA LYS A 162 -1.66 27.30 21.92
C LYS A 162 -1.59 25.86 21.40
N TRP A 163 -1.75 25.65 20.10
CA TRP A 163 -1.68 24.35 19.42
C TRP A 163 -0.29 24.02 18.89
N LYS A 164 0.72 24.85 19.16
CA LYS A 164 2.11 24.58 18.79
C LYS A 164 2.63 23.21 19.29
N PRO A 165 2.28 22.74 20.50
CA PRO A 165 2.65 21.38 20.91
C PRO A 165 2.10 20.29 19.98
N LEU A 166 0.87 20.46 19.49
CA LEU A 166 0.25 19.52 18.55
C LEU A 166 0.94 19.58 17.17
N ALA A 167 1.29 20.77 16.69
CA ALA A 167 2.06 20.93 15.45
C ALA A 167 3.43 20.25 15.54
N GLY A 168 4.13 20.41 16.67
CA GLY A 168 5.40 19.74 16.94
C GLY A 168 5.26 18.22 17.03
N PHE A 169 4.21 17.74 17.70
CA PHE A 169 3.89 16.31 17.78
C PHE A 169 3.63 15.72 16.39
N PHE A 170 2.81 16.39 15.57
CA PHE A 170 2.54 15.98 14.19
C PHE A 170 3.82 15.93 13.35
N ALA A 171 4.66 16.98 13.42
CA ALA A 171 5.91 17.03 12.67
C ALA A 171 6.87 15.88 13.04
N VAL A 172 6.96 15.53 14.33
CA VAL A 172 7.79 14.39 14.78
C VAL A 172 7.24 13.07 14.25
N LEU A 173 5.92 12.83 14.37
CA LEU A 173 5.31 11.61 13.86
C LEU A 173 5.44 11.47 12.34
N LEU A 174 5.25 12.56 11.60
CA LEU A 174 5.42 12.56 10.16
C LEU A 174 6.89 12.31 9.77
N GLY A 175 7.85 12.86 10.52
CA GLY A 175 9.27 12.57 10.31
C GLY A 175 9.63 11.09 10.57
N ILE A 176 9.04 10.47 11.59
CA ILE A 176 9.18 9.02 11.83
C ILE A 176 8.55 8.23 10.68
N THR A 177 7.37 8.64 10.23
CA THR A 177 6.65 8.00 9.11
C THR A 177 7.49 8.06 7.82
N ALA A 178 8.06 9.22 7.50
CA ALA A 178 8.95 9.40 6.35
C ALA A 178 10.15 8.43 6.38
N PHE A 179 10.78 8.26 7.54
CA PHE A 179 11.91 7.34 7.67
C PHE A 179 11.49 5.87 7.52
N LEU A 180 10.34 5.48 8.06
CA LEU A 180 9.87 4.10 8.03
C LEU A 180 9.22 3.73 6.69
N THR A 181 8.07 4.32 6.38
CA THR A 181 7.26 3.96 5.19
C THR A 181 7.82 4.57 3.92
N GLY A 182 8.33 5.80 4.01
CA GLY A 182 8.89 6.54 2.87
C GLY A 182 10.27 6.03 2.45
N ASN A 183 11.07 5.49 3.38
CA ASN A 183 12.46 5.09 3.10
C ASN A 183 12.76 3.62 3.43
N ALA A 184 12.66 3.19 4.69
CA ALA A 184 13.13 1.86 5.10
C ALA A 184 12.42 0.71 4.36
N VAL A 185 11.09 0.77 4.23
CA VAL A 185 10.30 -0.22 3.49
C VAL A 185 10.66 -0.24 2.01
N GLN A 186 10.88 0.93 1.41
CA GLN A 186 11.25 1.07 -0.01
C GLN A 186 12.64 0.48 -0.27
N ALA A 187 13.61 0.82 0.59
CA ALA A 187 14.98 0.31 0.49
C ALA A 187 15.06 -1.20 0.68
N ASN A 188 14.29 -1.74 1.64
CA ASN A 188 14.20 -3.18 1.86
C ASN A 188 13.60 -3.90 0.64
N THR A 189 12.50 -3.38 0.08
CA THR A 189 11.88 -3.99 -1.11
C THR A 189 12.82 -4.00 -2.31
N VAL A 190 13.53 -2.88 -2.57
CA VAL A 190 14.51 -2.83 -3.66
C VAL A 190 15.64 -3.82 -3.42
N ALA A 191 16.15 -3.92 -2.19
CA ALA A 191 17.20 -4.89 -1.85
C ALA A 191 16.75 -6.33 -2.04
N ASP A 192 15.53 -6.65 -1.62
CA ASP A 192 14.94 -7.98 -1.71
C ASP A 192 14.73 -8.40 -3.17
N VAL A 193 14.05 -7.59 -3.97
CA VAL A 193 13.84 -7.84 -5.41
C VAL A 193 15.16 -8.00 -6.15
N MET A 194 16.17 -7.18 -5.84
CA MET A 194 17.48 -7.28 -6.48
C MET A 194 18.24 -8.55 -6.07
N ALA A 195 18.04 -9.03 -4.84
CA ALA A 195 18.66 -10.27 -4.37
C ALA A 195 17.97 -11.50 -4.97
N SER A 196 16.64 -11.55 -4.95
CA SER A 196 15.85 -12.71 -5.40
C SER A 196 15.87 -12.88 -6.92
N GLU A 197 15.70 -11.79 -7.69
CA GLU A 197 15.59 -11.87 -9.15
C GLU A 197 16.95 -11.83 -9.86
N PHE A 198 17.92 -11.11 -9.29
CA PHE A 198 19.22 -10.85 -9.94
C PHE A 198 20.42 -11.38 -9.16
N GLY A 199 20.23 -11.96 -7.97
CA GLY A 199 21.32 -12.46 -7.14
C GLY A 199 22.26 -11.37 -6.61
N VAL A 200 21.83 -10.10 -6.60
CA VAL A 200 22.66 -8.97 -6.17
C VAL A 200 22.64 -8.88 -4.65
N ALA A 201 23.84 -8.84 -4.04
CA ALA A 201 23.96 -8.71 -2.59
C ALA A 201 23.29 -7.43 -2.08
N THR A 202 22.46 -7.55 -1.04
CA THR A 202 21.62 -6.48 -0.50
C THR A 202 22.38 -5.19 -0.13
N TRP A 203 23.61 -5.30 0.38
CA TRP A 203 24.44 -4.15 0.72
C TRP A 203 24.90 -3.36 -0.52
N ILE A 204 25.13 -4.04 -1.66
CA ILE A 204 25.48 -3.40 -2.94
C ILE A 204 24.28 -2.60 -3.43
N THR A 205 23.10 -3.23 -3.43
CA THR A 205 21.84 -2.58 -3.77
C THR A 205 21.60 -1.36 -2.89
N GLY A 206 21.79 -1.47 -1.58
CA GLY A 206 21.65 -0.35 -0.64
C GLY A 206 22.56 0.83 -0.98
N ILE A 207 23.86 0.60 -1.25
CA ILE A 207 24.80 1.67 -1.62
C ILE A 207 24.40 2.34 -2.94
N LEU A 208 24.06 1.55 -3.96
CA LEU A 208 23.67 2.08 -5.28
C LEU A 208 22.39 2.89 -5.19
N THR A 209 21.35 2.36 -4.55
CA THR A 209 20.07 3.05 -4.37
C THR A 209 20.24 4.33 -3.56
N ALA A 210 21.01 4.31 -2.48
CA ALA A 210 21.33 5.51 -1.69
C ALA A 210 22.07 6.57 -2.51
N ALA A 211 23.02 6.16 -3.37
CA ALA A 211 23.73 7.09 -4.24
C ALA A 211 22.82 7.75 -5.29
N VAL A 212 21.92 6.96 -5.90
CA VAL A 212 20.94 7.45 -6.89
C VAL A 212 19.96 8.43 -6.24
N ILE A 213 19.36 8.05 -5.11
CA ILE A 213 18.43 8.92 -4.37
C ILE A 213 19.16 10.19 -3.90
N GLY A 214 20.36 10.03 -3.32
CA GLY A 214 21.20 11.13 -2.87
C GLY A 214 21.48 12.17 -3.95
N MET A 215 21.75 11.72 -5.19
CA MET A 215 21.96 12.61 -6.33
C MET A 215 20.74 13.49 -6.63
N VAL A 216 19.52 13.02 -6.34
CA VAL A 216 18.27 13.76 -6.55
C VAL A 216 17.97 14.68 -5.37
N ILE A 217 17.92 14.15 -4.15
CA ILE A 217 17.46 14.90 -2.97
C ILE A 217 18.42 16.01 -2.56
N LEU A 218 19.74 15.85 -2.79
CA LEU A 218 20.73 16.91 -2.53
C LEU A 218 20.56 18.15 -3.42
N GLY A 219 19.75 18.06 -4.48
CA GLY A 219 19.38 19.19 -5.32
C GLY A 219 18.16 19.99 -4.86
N GLY A 220 17.49 19.54 -3.79
CA GLY A 220 16.32 20.22 -3.22
C GLY A 220 15.05 20.05 -4.04
N ILE A 221 13.98 20.71 -3.60
CA ILE A 221 12.61 20.51 -4.12
C ILE A 221 12.49 20.74 -5.64
N SER A 222 13.23 21.70 -6.21
CA SER A 222 13.21 21.93 -7.66
C SER A 222 13.84 20.79 -8.46
N ARG A 223 14.85 20.09 -7.92
CA ARG A 223 15.42 18.89 -8.57
C ARG A 223 14.50 17.69 -8.38
N ILE A 224 13.95 17.52 -7.19
CA ILE A 224 12.94 16.48 -6.89
C ILE A 224 11.78 16.60 -7.88
N GLY A 225 11.14 17.77 -7.97
CA GLY A 225 10.03 18.03 -8.90
C GLY A 225 10.36 17.77 -10.36
N ARG A 226 11.59 18.09 -10.80
CA ARG A 226 12.03 17.81 -12.18
C ARG A 226 12.18 16.31 -12.46
N VAL A 227 12.72 15.56 -11.50
CA VAL A 227 12.90 14.11 -11.62
C VAL A 227 11.56 13.40 -11.51
N THR A 228 10.75 13.71 -10.50
CA THR A 228 9.42 13.11 -10.31
C THR A 228 8.47 13.46 -11.45
N GLY A 229 8.59 14.66 -12.05
CA GLY A 229 7.82 15.06 -13.22
C GLY A 229 8.03 14.20 -14.47
N ILE A 230 9.12 13.43 -14.54
CA ILE A 230 9.39 12.46 -15.61
C ILE A 230 9.15 11.04 -15.10
N LEU A 231 9.70 10.74 -13.91
CA LEU A 231 9.69 9.40 -13.34
C LEU A 231 8.26 8.92 -13.05
N ALA A 232 7.45 9.73 -12.36
CA ALA A 232 6.11 9.32 -11.92
C ALA A 232 5.16 9.04 -13.10
N PRO A 233 5.06 9.91 -14.12
CA PRO A 233 4.25 9.62 -15.29
C PRO A 233 4.77 8.43 -16.09
N ALA A 234 6.10 8.27 -16.23
CA ALA A 234 6.68 7.16 -16.99
C ALA A 234 6.40 5.81 -16.31
N MET A 235 6.65 5.71 -15.00
CA MET A 235 6.42 4.48 -14.25
C MET A 235 4.93 4.10 -14.20
N ALA A 236 4.04 5.08 -14.02
CA ALA A 236 2.60 4.87 -14.06
C ALA A 236 2.14 4.44 -15.46
N ALA A 237 2.67 5.03 -16.53
CA ALA A 237 2.33 4.67 -17.90
C ALA A 237 2.73 3.22 -18.22
N VAL A 238 3.95 2.79 -17.87
CA VAL A 238 4.40 1.41 -18.10
C VAL A 238 3.46 0.42 -17.39
N TYR A 239 3.13 0.69 -16.13
CA TYR A 239 2.25 -0.17 -15.35
C TYR A 239 0.81 -0.22 -15.90
N VAL A 240 0.21 0.95 -16.10
CA VAL A 240 -1.19 1.07 -16.56
C VAL A 240 -1.36 0.52 -17.97
N LEU A 241 -0.41 0.74 -18.88
CA LEU A 241 -0.47 0.17 -20.22
C LEU A 241 -0.36 -1.37 -20.20
N GLY A 242 0.50 -1.92 -19.35
CA GLY A 242 0.59 -3.37 -19.14
C GLY A 242 -0.72 -3.96 -18.60
N ALA A 243 -1.30 -3.34 -17.58
CA ALA A 243 -2.58 -3.76 -17.02
C ALA A 243 -3.74 -3.62 -18.02
N LEU A 244 -3.78 -2.51 -18.76
CA LEU A 244 -4.80 -2.28 -19.79
C LEU A 244 -4.71 -3.31 -20.90
N LEU A 245 -3.50 -3.69 -21.32
CA LEU A 245 -3.29 -4.75 -22.31
C LEU A 245 -3.87 -6.09 -21.83
N ILE A 246 -3.63 -6.46 -20.56
CA ILE A 246 -4.20 -7.68 -19.95
C ILE A 246 -5.73 -7.63 -19.96
N ILE A 247 -6.31 -6.50 -19.54
CA ILE A 247 -7.77 -6.29 -19.51
C ILE A 247 -8.34 -6.39 -20.92
N LEU A 248 -7.68 -5.81 -21.94
CA LEU A 248 -8.14 -5.86 -23.33
C LEU A 248 -8.07 -7.28 -23.91
N ILE A 249 -7.03 -8.05 -23.60
CA ILE A 249 -6.90 -9.45 -24.01
C ILE A 249 -8.02 -10.30 -23.37
N ASN A 250 -8.44 -9.95 -22.16
CA ASN A 250 -9.43 -10.68 -21.37
C ASN A 250 -10.74 -9.90 -21.18
N ILE A 251 -11.13 -9.11 -22.18
CA ILE A 251 -12.22 -8.13 -22.03
C ILE A 251 -13.56 -8.77 -21.67
N ASP A 252 -13.78 -10.01 -22.09
CA ASP A 252 -14.99 -10.78 -21.78
C ASP A 252 -15.14 -11.07 -20.28
N GLN A 253 -14.04 -11.07 -19.53
CA GLN A 253 -14.04 -11.31 -18.08
C GLN A 253 -14.29 -10.02 -17.27
N LEU A 254 -14.13 -8.84 -17.89
CA LEU A 254 -14.25 -7.55 -17.21
C LEU A 254 -15.61 -7.34 -16.52
N PRO A 255 -16.78 -7.63 -17.14
CA PRO A 255 -18.07 -7.49 -16.47
C PRO A 255 -18.21 -8.40 -15.25
N SER A 256 -17.64 -9.61 -15.31
CA SER A 256 -17.67 -10.57 -14.20
C SER A 256 -16.81 -10.08 -13.04
N ALA A 257 -15.59 -9.60 -13.31
CA ALA A 257 -14.69 -9.05 -12.30
C ALA A 257 -15.29 -7.81 -11.60
N LEU A 258 -15.89 -6.89 -12.35
CA LEU A 258 -16.61 -5.74 -11.77
C LEU A 258 -17.81 -6.18 -10.93
N GLY A 259 -18.63 -7.11 -11.45
CA GLY A 259 -19.77 -7.66 -10.72
C GLY A 259 -19.36 -8.34 -9.41
N LEU A 260 -18.22 -9.02 -9.41
CA LEU A 260 -17.63 -9.65 -8.22
C LEU A 260 -17.28 -8.60 -7.16
N ILE A 261 -16.62 -7.50 -7.53
CA ILE A 261 -16.30 -6.41 -6.58
C ILE A 261 -17.56 -5.89 -5.88
N PHE A 262 -18.60 -5.56 -6.63
CA PHE A 262 -19.84 -5.04 -6.04
C PHE A 262 -20.58 -6.07 -5.19
N ARG A 263 -20.63 -7.34 -5.63
CA ARG A 263 -21.30 -8.41 -4.89
C ARG A 263 -20.60 -8.68 -3.55
N GLU A 264 -19.29 -8.90 -3.59
CA GLU A 264 -18.48 -9.21 -2.41
C GLU A 264 -18.38 -8.01 -1.45
N ALA A 265 -18.55 -6.77 -1.93
CA ALA A 265 -18.51 -5.59 -1.07
C ALA A 265 -19.65 -5.55 -0.03
N PHE A 266 -20.82 -6.10 -0.37
CA PHE A 266 -22.02 -6.08 0.48
C PHE A 266 -22.45 -7.47 0.97
N ASN A 267 -22.05 -8.52 0.25
CA ASN A 267 -22.30 -9.91 0.62
C ASN A 267 -21.04 -10.75 0.35
N PRO A 268 -19.97 -10.52 1.13
CA PRO A 268 -18.74 -11.26 0.97
C PRO A 268 -18.97 -12.74 1.25
N SER A 269 -18.56 -13.56 0.29
CA SER A 269 -18.43 -15.00 0.46
C SER A 269 -17.24 -15.31 1.37
N ALA A 270 -17.23 -16.50 1.97
CA ALA A 270 -16.04 -16.99 2.67
C ALA A 270 -14.90 -17.05 1.63
N GLY A 271 -13.99 -16.07 1.68
CA GLY A 271 -12.88 -15.94 0.74
C GLY A 271 -11.84 -17.04 0.91
N VAL A 272 -10.66 -16.84 0.30
CA VAL A 272 -9.54 -17.80 0.36
C VAL A 272 -9.02 -18.00 1.79
N ALA A 273 -9.12 -16.95 2.62
CA ALA A 273 -8.87 -16.99 4.06
C ALA A 273 -10.10 -17.41 4.90
N GLY A 274 -11.20 -17.86 4.27
CA GLY A 274 -12.38 -18.44 4.91
C GLY A 274 -13.01 -17.59 6.01
N VAL A 275 -13.64 -16.46 5.70
CA VAL A 275 -14.17 -15.55 6.74
C VAL A 275 -15.69 -15.67 6.87
N GLY A 276 -16.18 -15.95 8.10
CA GLY A 276 -17.58 -16.11 8.47
C GLY A 276 -18.33 -14.80 8.76
N THR A 277 -19.31 -14.81 9.69
CA THR A 277 -20.34 -13.77 9.94
C THR A 277 -19.88 -12.31 10.18
N GLY A 278 -18.57 -12.04 10.27
CA GLY A 278 -17.95 -10.71 10.29
C GLY A 278 -17.38 -10.24 8.94
N ALA A 279 -17.54 -11.02 7.87
CA ALA A 279 -16.88 -10.82 6.57
C ALA A 279 -17.16 -9.44 5.94
N PHE A 280 -18.35 -8.85 6.14
CA PHE A 280 -18.65 -7.50 5.65
C PHE A 280 -17.75 -6.45 6.30
N LEU A 281 -17.67 -6.46 7.64
CA LEU A 281 -16.85 -5.50 8.36
C LEU A 281 -15.37 -5.74 8.09
N LEU A 282 -14.92 -6.99 7.97
CA LEU A 282 -13.56 -7.30 7.57
C LEU A 282 -13.24 -6.74 6.17
N THR A 283 -14.08 -7.01 5.18
CA THR A 283 -13.97 -6.52 3.79
C THR A 283 -13.89 -4.99 3.77
N LEU A 284 -14.79 -4.32 4.49
CA LEU A 284 -14.79 -2.86 4.63
C LEU A 284 -13.51 -2.37 5.28
N MET A 285 -13.09 -2.97 6.39
CA MET A 285 -11.92 -2.56 7.16
C MET A 285 -10.63 -2.70 6.36
N TRP A 286 -10.46 -3.79 5.61
CA TRP A 286 -9.31 -3.97 4.71
C TRP A 286 -9.32 -2.98 3.56
N GLY A 287 -10.49 -2.75 2.96
CA GLY A 287 -10.63 -1.75 1.90
C GLY A 287 -10.31 -0.33 2.39
N VAL A 288 -10.78 0.05 3.58
CA VAL A 288 -10.48 1.36 4.16
C VAL A 288 -9.02 1.48 4.56
N ARG A 289 -8.44 0.47 5.23
CA ARG A 289 -7.02 0.44 5.64
C ARG A 289 -6.10 0.61 4.43
N ARG A 290 -6.33 -0.18 3.38
CA ARG A 290 -5.50 -0.15 2.17
C ARG A 290 -5.78 1.08 1.32
N GLY A 291 -7.04 1.54 1.27
CA GLY A 291 -7.42 2.78 0.61
C GLY A 291 -6.74 4.01 1.22
N LEU A 292 -6.73 4.13 2.55
CA LEU A 292 -6.06 5.23 3.27
C LEU A 292 -4.54 5.19 3.07
N PHE A 293 -3.94 4.00 3.11
CA PHE A 293 -2.50 3.84 2.87
C PHE A 293 -2.10 4.18 1.43
N SER A 294 -2.94 3.82 0.44
CA SER A 294 -2.69 4.06 -0.98
C SER A 294 -2.66 5.56 -1.31
N ASN A 295 -3.75 6.29 -0.99
CA ASN A 295 -3.85 7.70 -1.39
C ASN A 295 -3.43 8.70 -0.32
N GLU A 296 -3.10 8.26 0.88
CA GLU A 296 -2.65 9.08 2.03
C GLU A 296 -3.60 10.22 2.42
N ALA A 297 -4.89 10.14 2.06
CA ALA A 297 -5.85 11.17 2.42
C ALA A 297 -6.08 11.22 3.93
N GLY A 298 -5.87 12.38 4.56
CA GLY A 298 -5.94 12.53 6.01
C GLY A 298 -4.64 12.21 6.75
N GLN A 299 -3.57 11.79 6.04
CA GLN A 299 -2.24 11.59 6.62
C GLN A 299 -1.46 12.90 6.76
N GLY A 300 -1.74 13.88 5.89
CA GLY A 300 -1.13 15.22 5.93
C GLY A 300 0.29 15.32 5.35
N SER A 301 0.76 14.32 4.60
CA SER A 301 2.05 14.31 3.88
C SER A 301 2.00 15.15 2.59
N ALA A 302 1.03 14.88 1.70
CA ALA A 302 0.89 15.55 0.40
C ALA A 302 0.87 17.10 0.45
N PRO A 303 0.27 17.76 1.45
CA PRO A 303 0.30 19.21 1.57
C PRO A 303 1.71 19.81 1.66
N ILE A 304 2.73 19.03 2.04
CA ILE A 304 4.12 19.50 2.08
C ILE A 304 4.64 19.69 0.66
N ALA A 305 4.53 18.67 -0.20
CA ALA A 305 4.96 18.76 -1.60
C ALA A 305 4.17 19.85 -2.34
N HIS A 306 2.85 19.86 -2.15
CA HIS A 306 1.98 20.85 -2.76
C HIS A 306 2.26 22.27 -2.29
N SER A 307 2.74 22.49 -1.06
CA SER A 307 3.07 23.83 -0.57
C SER A 307 4.14 24.53 -1.41
N ALA A 308 5.01 23.78 -2.09
CA ALA A 308 6.08 24.32 -2.94
C ALA A 308 5.59 24.83 -4.31
N ALA A 309 4.33 24.59 -4.69
CA ALA A 309 3.78 25.03 -5.96
C ALA A 309 3.75 26.56 -6.09
N LYS A 310 4.05 27.06 -7.29
CA LYS A 310 3.85 28.45 -7.68
C LYS A 310 2.36 28.71 -7.84
N THR A 311 1.82 29.53 -6.94
CA THR A 311 0.42 29.98 -6.95
C THR A 311 0.24 31.11 -5.96
N ASP A 312 -0.57 32.11 -6.32
CA ASP A 312 -1.09 33.11 -5.39
C ASP A 312 -2.49 32.74 -4.84
N GLU A 313 -3.16 31.77 -5.46
CA GLU A 313 -4.47 31.25 -5.08
C GLU A 313 -4.35 29.85 -4.44
N PRO A 314 -4.50 29.72 -3.11
CA PRO A 314 -4.40 28.43 -2.42
C PRO A 314 -5.37 27.36 -2.92
N VAL A 315 -6.54 27.80 -3.42
CA VAL A 315 -7.59 26.91 -3.92
C VAL A 315 -7.17 26.22 -5.22
N SER A 316 -6.40 26.89 -6.08
CA SER A 316 -5.92 26.30 -7.35
C SER A 316 -5.17 25.00 -7.09
N GLU A 317 -4.29 25.00 -6.09
CA GLU A 317 -3.53 23.81 -5.71
C GLU A 317 -4.37 22.78 -4.95
N GLY A 318 -5.34 23.22 -4.14
CA GLY A 318 -6.33 22.32 -3.57
C GLY A 318 -7.08 21.52 -4.64
N VAL A 319 -7.44 22.18 -5.76
CA VAL A 319 -8.09 21.51 -6.90
C VAL A 319 -7.15 20.53 -7.61
N VAL A 320 -5.85 20.82 -7.71
CA VAL A 320 -4.83 19.89 -8.22
C VAL A 320 -4.75 18.63 -7.35
N ALA A 321 -4.78 18.78 -6.02
CA ALA A 321 -4.72 17.66 -5.08
C ALA A 321 -5.90 16.67 -5.19
N LEU A 322 -7.02 17.07 -5.78
CA LEU A 322 -8.12 16.15 -6.11
C LEU A 322 -7.66 15.01 -7.04
N LEU A 323 -6.66 15.28 -7.89
CA LEU A 323 -6.18 14.31 -8.85
C LEU A 323 -5.41 13.16 -8.19
N GLU A 324 -4.84 13.35 -7.00
CA GLU A 324 -4.00 12.31 -6.40
C GLU A 324 -4.80 11.04 -6.09
N PRO A 325 -5.86 11.05 -5.24
CA PRO A 325 -6.59 9.81 -4.94
C PRO A 325 -7.31 9.24 -6.18
N PHE A 326 -7.62 10.10 -7.16
CA PHE A 326 -8.21 9.66 -8.43
C PHE A 326 -7.22 8.84 -9.27
N ILE A 327 -6.03 9.38 -9.53
CA ILE A 327 -4.99 8.68 -10.30
C ILE A 327 -4.52 7.44 -9.54
N ASP A 328 -4.27 7.59 -8.25
CA ASP A 328 -3.75 6.55 -7.38
C ASP A 328 -4.72 5.38 -7.21
N THR A 329 -5.89 5.64 -6.61
CA THR A 329 -6.78 4.56 -6.20
C THR A 329 -7.83 4.24 -7.26
N ILE A 330 -8.45 5.26 -7.88
CA ILE A 330 -9.53 5.03 -8.84
C ILE A 330 -8.99 4.49 -10.18
N VAL A 331 -7.79 4.91 -10.60
CA VAL A 331 -7.16 4.42 -11.83
C VAL A 331 -6.18 3.28 -11.52
N ILE A 332 -5.05 3.53 -10.86
CA ILE A 332 -3.96 2.55 -10.76
C ILE A 332 -4.38 1.33 -9.92
N CYS A 333 -4.90 1.53 -8.71
CA CYS A 333 -5.33 0.39 -7.87
C CYS A 333 -6.47 -0.42 -8.50
N THR A 334 -7.40 0.23 -9.20
CA THR A 334 -8.45 -0.47 -9.95
C THR A 334 -7.85 -1.33 -11.06
N MET A 335 -6.87 -0.83 -11.80
CA MET A 335 -6.19 -1.62 -12.84
C MET A 335 -5.48 -2.84 -12.23
N THR A 336 -4.78 -2.68 -11.11
CA THR A 336 -4.18 -3.80 -10.35
C THR A 336 -5.25 -4.82 -9.95
N ALA A 337 -6.33 -4.37 -9.32
CA ALA A 337 -7.40 -5.24 -8.87
C ALA A 337 -8.04 -6.01 -10.03
N LEU A 338 -8.32 -5.34 -11.15
CA LEU A 338 -8.90 -5.98 -12.32
C LEU A 338 -7.97 -7.03 -12.92
N VAL A 339 -6.66 -6.78 -13.01
CA VAL A 339 -5.69 -7.80 -13.46
C VAL A 339 -5.73 -9.02 -12.54
N ILE A 340 -5.68 -8.82 -11.23
CA ILE A 340 -5.70 -9.91 -10.24
C ILE A 340 -6.99 -10.73 -10.34
N LEU A 341 -8.15 -10.07 -10.42
CA LEU A 341 -9.46 -10.73 -10.46
C LEU A 341 -9.70 -11.45 -11.79
N ILE A 342 -9.36 -10.84 -12.92
CA ILE A 342 -9.53 -11.42 -14.27
C ILE A 342 -8.63 -12.64 -14.47
N THR A 343 -7.42 -12.62 -13.91
CA THR A 343 -6.47 -13.73 -14.05
C THR A 343 -6.72 -14.85 -13.04
N GLY A 344 -7.55 -14.61 -12.02
CA GLY A 344 -7.91 -15.57 -10.98
C GLY A 344 -6.79 -15.90 -9.99
N VAL A 345 -5.65 -15.19 -10.06
CA VAL A 345 -4.45 -15.53 -9.26
C VAL A 345 -4.66 -15.37 -7.76
N TRP A 346 -5.65 -14.58 -7.34
CA TRP A 346 -5.96 -14.36 -5.92
C TRP A 346 -6.52 -15.59 -5.21
N SER A 347 -7.06 -16.56 -5.95
CA SER A 347 -7.60 -17.82 -5.42
C SER A 347 -6.70 -19.03 -5.64
N ASP A 348 -5.57 -18.84 -6.30
CA ASP A 348 -4.73 -19.93 -6.74
C ASP A 348 -3.69 -20.29 -5.71
N ARG A 349 -3.40 -21.59 -5.62
CA ARG A 349 -2.29 -22.14 -4.85
C ARG A 349 -1.21 -22.59 -5.81
N VAL A 350 -0.04 -21.97 -5.74
CA VAL A 350 1.11 -22.28 -6.59
C VAL A 350 2.19 -23.01 -5.79
N PRO A 351 3.05 -23.80 -6.45
CA PRO A 351 4.22 -24.37 -5.77
C PRO A 351 5.11 -23.27 -5.20
N THR A 352 5.34 -23.34 -3.90
CA THR A 352 6.06 -22.33 -3.12
C THR A 352 7.06 -23.00 -2.21
N GLU A 353 8.24 -22.40 -2.12
CA GLU A 353 9.26 -22.72 -1.12
C GLU A 353 8.88 -22.04 0.20
N LEU A 354 8.71 -22.83 1.25
CA LEU A 354 8.22 -22.42 2.56
C LEU A 354 9.41 -22.37 3.51
N ASP A 355 10.04 -21.20 3.62
CA ASP A 355 11.02 -20.93 4.68
C ASP A 355 10.31 -20.89 6.03
N LEU A 356 10.62 -21.84 6.91
CA LEU A 356 9.99 -22.01 8.21
C LEU A 356 10.37 -20.89 9.20
N ALA A 357 11.40 -20.12 8.89
CA ALA A 357 11.80 -18.92 9.63
C ALA A 357 11.24 -17.63 9.03
N SER A 358 10.61 -17.68 7.85
CA SER A 358 9.96 -16.51 7.24
C SER A 358 8.82 -15.98 8.10
N GLY A 359 8.62 -14.66 8.07
CA GLY A 359 7.43 -14.03 8.64
C GLY A 359 6.13 -14.35 7.88
N ASP A 360 6.23 -14.97 6.70
CA ASP A 360 5.09 -15.41 5.90
C ASP A 360 4.49 -16.74 6.40
N MET A 361 5.29 -17.53 7.13
CA MET A 361 4.81 -18.71 7.84
C MET A 361 4.03 -18.29 9.08
N GLY A 362 2.79 -18.73 9.15
CA GLY A 362 1.90 -18.51 10.27
C GLY A 362 1.13 -19.77 10.64
N TYR A 363 0.21 -19.61 11.59
CA TYR A 363 -0.67 -20.67 12.01
C TYR A 363 -2.09 -20.14 12.12
N VAL A 364 -3.04 -20.92 11.59
CA VAL A 364 -4.45 -20.54 11.61
C VAL A 364 -5.30 -21.64 12.19
N GLN A 365 -6.34 -21.26 12.92
CA GLN A 365 -7.31 -22.16 13.50
C GLN A 365 -8.66 -21.93 12.83
N GLN A 366 -9.31 -23.03 12.45
CA GLN A 366 -10.68 -22.99 11.97
C GLN A 366 -11.64 -23.02 13.17
N ASP A 367 -12.53 -22.03 13.25
CA ASP A 367 -13.59 -21.98 14.26
C ASP A 367 -14.75 -22.95 13.92
N GLY A 368 -15.70 -23.08 14.85
CA GLY A 368 -16.87 -23.96 14.68
C GLY A 368 -17.84 -23.52 13.58
N ALA A 369 -17.70 -22.30 13.05
CA ALA A 369 -18.45 -21.77 11.91
C ALA A 369 -17.69 -21.97 10.57
N GLY A 370 -16.51 -22.60 10.62
CA GLY A 370 -15.68 -22.86 9.45
C GLY A 370 -14.76 -21.70 9.06
N ALA A 371 -14.68 -20.65 9.88
CA ALA A 371 -13.87 -19.48 9.60
C ALA A 371 -12.43 -19.62 10.12
N PHE A 372 -11.45 -19.13 9.37
CA PHE A 372 -10.05 -19.15 9.83
C PHE A 372 -9.68 -17.85 10.56
N SER A 373 -8.88 -17.99 11.60
CA SER A 373 -8.27 -16.87 12.33
C SER A 373 -6.84 -17.24 12.71
N THR A 374 -5.96 -16.23 12.77
CA THR A 374 -4.58 -16.39 13.24
C THR A 374 -4.58 -16.97 14.65
N ALA A 375 -3.72 -17.94 14.89
CA ALA A 375 -3.63 -18.68 16.15
C ALA A 375 -2.17 -18.82 16.59
N ASP A 376 -1.98 -18.96 17.90
CA ASP A 376 -0.67 -19.35 18.43
C ASP A 376 -0.31 -20.77 17.94
N PRO A 377 0.96 -20.99 17.57
CA PRO A 377 1.40 -22.32 17.16
C PRO A 377 1.29 -23.33 18.30
N LEU A 378 1.07 -24.60 17.92
CA LEU A 378 1.30 -25.72 18.82
C LEU A 378 2.81 -25.89 19.06
N GLU A 379 3.20 -26.49 20.20
CA GLU A 379 4.60 -26.80 20.48
C GLU A 379 5.21 -27.70 19.39
N GLU A 380 4.43 -28.71 18.97
CA GLU A 380 4.78 -29.65 17.92
C GLU A 380 3.56 -29.96 17.06
N ILE A 381 3.76 -30.03 15.75
CA ILE A 381 2.73 -30.44 14.79
C ILE A 381 3.23 -31.68 14.05
N LEU A 382 2.61 -32.83 14.32
CA LEU A 382 2.94 -34.05 13.60
C LEU A 382 2.43 -33.96 12.17
N ILE A 383 3.26 -34.30 11.19
CA ILE A 383 2.93 -34.33 9.78
C ILE A 383 3.13 -35.75 9.27
N ARG A 384 2.14 -36.29 8.56
CA ARG A 384 2.18 -37.63 7.95
C ARG A 384 1.80 -37.57 6.49
N ASP A 385 2.66 -38.09 5.62
CA ASP A 385 2.48 -38.08 4.17
C ASP A 385 2.16 -36.66 3.66
N GLY A 386 2.86 -35.67 4.22
CA GLY A 386 2.74 -34.24 3.96
C GLY A 386 1.55 -33.56 4.64
N MET A 387 0.62 -34.30 5.26
CA MET A 387 -0.58 -33.72 5.86
C MET A 387 -0.38 -33.45 7.35
N PRO A 388 -0.57 -32.20 7.82
CA PRO A 388 -0.58 -31.90 9.25
C PRO A 388 -1.70 -32.67 9.97
N LEU A 389 -1.37 -33.40 11.03
CA LEU A 389 -2.33 -34.14 11.86
C LEU A 389 -2.96 -33.23 12.90
N THR A 390 -3.70 -32.23 12.43
CA THR A 390 -4.39 -31.24 13.25
C THR A 390 -5.88 -31.53 13.29
N GLY A 391 -6.46 -31.65 14.48
CA GLY A 391 -7.91 -31.84 14.67
C GLY A 391 -8.72 -30.55 14.48
N PRO A 392 -10.06 -30.64 14.53
CA PRO A 392 -10.93 -29.46 14.53
C PRO A 392 -10.55 -28.50 15.66
N GLY A 393 -10.35 -27.23 15.34
CA GLY A 393 -9.89 -26.23 16.30
C GLY A 393 -8.43 -26.40 16.74
N MET A 394 -7.58 -27.12 16.01
CA MET A 394 -6.12 -27.04 16.21
C MET A 394 -5.50 -26.08 15.20
N ALA A 395 -4.42 -25.40 15.62
CA ALA A 395 -3.67 -24.50 14.75
C ALA A 395 -2.99 -25.31 13.63
N GLN A 396 -3.17 -24.86 12.39
CA GLN A 396 -2.65 -25.49 11.19
C GLN A 396 -1.55 -24.61 10.57
N PRO A 397 -0.49 -25.20 9.99
CA PRO A 397 0.50 -24.46 9.24
C PRO A 397 -0.17 -23.67 8.11
N ALA A 398 0.17 -22.40 8.00
CA ALA A 398 -0.36 -21.50 7.01
C ALA A 398 0.76 -20.67 6.38
N TRP A 399 0.54 -20.30 5.12
CA TRP A 399 1.35 -19.34 4.40
C TRP A 399 0.47 -18.14 4.09
N HIS A 400 0.88 -16.95 4.51
CA HIS A 400 0.06 -15.74 4.43
C HIS A 400 -1.34 -15.92 5.04
N ASP A 401 -1.45 -16.54 6.22
CA ASP A 401 -2.72 -16.88 6.89
C ASP A 401 -3.67 -17.81 6.08
N VAL A 402 -3.18 -18.50 5.05
CA VAL A 402 -3.94 -19.53 4.33
C VAL A 402 -3.31 -20.89 4.60
N VAL A 403 -4.12 -21.85 5.05
CA VAL A 403 -3.67 -23.21 5.37
C VAL A 403 -2.86 -23.81 4.23
N VAL A 404 -1.68 -24.33 4.53
CA VAL A 404 -0.91 -25.17 3.61
C VAL A 404 -1.36 -26.62 3.81
N GLU A 405 -2.10 -27.14 2.84
CA GLU A 405 -2.75 -28.45 2.96
C GLU A 405 -1.75 -29.61 2.98
N ARG A 406 -0.63 -29.45 2.28
CA ARG A 406 0.37 -30.50 2.13
C ARG A 406 1.78 -29.94 2.02
N LEU A 407 2.69 -30.58 2.75
CA LEU A 407 4.11 -30.24 2.84
C LEU A 407 4.98 -31.33 2.20
N PHE A 408 6.04 -30.91 1.53
CA PHE A 408 7.00 -31.74 0.79
C PHE A 408 8.42 -31.36 1.15
N VAL A 409 9.36 -32.27 0.94
CA VAL A 409 10.80 -32.00 1.13
C VAL A 409 11.47 -31.46 -0.14
N ASP A 410 10.81 -31.58 -1.29
CA ASP A 410 11.34 -31.20 -2.60
C ASP A 410 10.41 -30.27 -3.38
N ALA A 411 11.00 -29.38 -4.19
CA ALA A 411 10.28 -28.43 -5.04
C ALA A 411 9.41 -29.09 -6.13
N ALA A 412 9.71 -30.34 -6.52
CA ALA A 412 8.90 -31.08 -7.49
C ALA A 412 7.66 -31.71 -6.85
N HIS A 413 7.47 -31.57 -5.54
CA HIS A 413 6.38 -32.14 -4.76
C HIS A 413 6.24 -33.66 -4.94
N THR A 414 7.38 -34.36 -5.02
CA THR A 414 7.42 -35.81 -5.23
C THR A 414 7.51 -36.59 -3.93
N GLU A 415 8.06 -36.00 -2.88
CA GLU A 415 8.30 -36.62 -1.58
C GLU A 415 7.58 -35.85 -0.46
N PRO A 416 6.41 -36.34 -0.02
CA PRO A 416 5.67 -35.71 1.07
C PRO A 416 6.44 -35.80 2.39
N PHE A 417 6.53 -34.69 3.11
CA PHE A 417 7.22 -34.64 4.39
C PHE A 417 6.49 -35.50 5.43
N THR A 418 7.25 -36.31 6.20
CA THR A 418 6.72 -37.05 7.34
C THR A 418 7.66 -36.87 8.53
N GLY A 419 7.13 -36.30 9.62
CA GLY A 419 7.92 -35.93 10.78
C GLY A 419 7.16 -34.96 11.69
N THR A 420 7.90 -34.10 12.37
CA THR A 420 7.35 -33.10 13.30
C THR A 420 7.79 -31.71 12.90
N LEU A 421 6.84 -30.79 12.70
CA LEU A 421 7.12 -29.37 12.61
C LEU A 421 7.22 -28.79 14.02
N VAL A 422 8.27 -28.01 14.29
CA VAL A 422 8.58 -27.42 15.59
C VAL A 422 8.58 -25.88 15.46
N PRO A 423 7.40 -25.23 15.60
CA PRO A 423 7.25 -23.80 15.30
C PRO A 423 8.21 -22.90 16.11
N ALA A 424 8.39 -23.20 17.39
CA ALA A 424 9.27 -22.41 18.28
C ALA A 424 10.74 -22.40 17.84
N SER A 425 11.18 -23.44 17.11
CA SER A 425 12.54 -23.56 16.59
C SER A 425 12.65 -23.24 15.11
N GLN A 426 11.54 -22.88 14.45
CA GLN A 426 11.47 -22.53 13.03
C GLN A 426 12.08 -23.59 12.11
N HIS A 427 11.87 -24.87 12.44
CA HIS A 427 12.31 -26.01 11.63
C HIS A 427 11.34 -27.18 11.72
N ALA A 428 11.51 -28.15 10.85
CA ALA A 428 10.88 -29.45 10.91
C ALA A 428 11.93 -30.56 11.06
N VAL A 429 11.59 -31.64 11.76
CA VAL A 429 12.43 -32.82 11.96
C VAL A 429 11.74 -34.01 11.31
N GLY A 430 12.37 -34.60 10.30
CA GLY A 430 11.87 -35.80 9.62
C GLY A 430 11.97 -37.03 10.51
N ASN A 431 11.20 -38.08 10.19
CA ASN A 431 11.28 -39.37 10.89
C ASN A 431 12.65 -40.07 10.73
N ASP A 432 13.39 -39.70 9.69
CA ASP A 432 14.78 -40.05 9.44
C ASP A 432 15.78 -39.33 10.37
N GLY A 433 15.32 -38.29 11.07
CA GLY A 433 16.13 -37.44 11.93
C GLY A 433 16.72 -36.22 11.22
N ASP A 434 16.42 -36.02 9.94
CA ASP A 434 16.92 -34.88 9.18
C ASP A 434 16.17 -33.60 9.59
N VAL A 435 16.91 -32.47 9.62
CA VAL A 435 16.36 -31.17 10.02
C VAL A 435 16.17 -30.31 8.78
N TYR A 436 14.94 -29.84 8.60
CA TYR A 436 14.51 -29.03 7.47
C TYR A 436 14.19 -27.63 7.96
N VAL A 437 14.87 -26.62 7.42
CA VAL A 437 14.52 -25.19 7.61
C VAL A 437 13.60 -24.67 6.51
N VAL A 438 13.50 -25.43 5.41
CA VAL A 438 12.65 -25.16 4.26
C VAL A 438 11.84 -26.41 3.96
N LEU A 439 10.55 -26.22 3.69
CA LEU A 439 9.67 -27.23 3.11
C LEU A 439 9.05 -26.66 1.82
N TYR A 440 8.30 -27.46 1.09
CA TYR A 440 7.60 -27.02 -0.11
C TYR A 440 6.11 -27.34 0.00
N GLY A 441 5.27 -26.52 -0.61
CA GLY A 441 3.83 -26.74 -0.62
C GLY A 441 3.12 -25.86 -1.64
N ASN A 442 1.84 -26.15 -1.86
CA ASN A 442 1.01 -25.27 -2.69
C ASN A 442 0.42 -24.15 -1.81
N ALA A 443 0.91 -22.93 -1.98
CA ALA A 443 0.54 -21.77 -1.17
C ALA A 443 -0.04 -20.64 -2.01
N VAL A 444 -0.78 -19.75 -1.35
CA VAL A 444 -1.36 -18.56 -2.00
C VAL A 444 -0.35 -17.42 -1.91
N GLU A 445 -0.05 -16.81 -3.05
CA GLU A 445 0.78 -15.61 -3.09
C GLU A 445 -0.01 -14.40 -2.58
N ASN A 446 0.65 -13.45 -1.94
CA ASN A 446 0.06 -12.15 -1.62
C ASN A 446 0.92 -11.00 -2.17
N GLY A 447 0.53 -9.76 -1.91
CA GLY A 447 1.40 -8.62 -2.16
C GLY A 447 1.87 -8.46 -3.61
N ALA A 448 3.14 -8.04 -3.77
CA ALA A 448 3.73 -7.85 -5.09
C ALA A 448 3.87 -9.17 -5.88
N PRO A 449 4.27 -10.31 -5.27
CA PRO A 449 4.29 -11.61 -5.95
C PRO A 449 2.94 -12.01 -6.59
N MET A 450 1.82 -11.82 -5.88
CA MET A 450 0.49 -12.09 -6.45
C MET A 450 0.22 -11.23 -7.70
N THR A 451 0.61 -9.95 -7.67
CA THR A 451 0.43 -9.05 -8.81
C THR A 451 1.35 -9.43 -9.97
N GLN A 452 2.60 -9.81 -9.69
CA GLN A 452 3.55 -10.32 -10.68
C GLN A 452 3.01 -11.57 -11.38
N LEU A 453 2.45 -12.51 -10.61
CA LEU A 453 1.80 -13.70 -11.15
C LEU A 453 0.59 -13.33 -12.03
N GLY A 454 -0.21 -12.35 -11.61
CA GLY A 454 -1.31 -11.80 -12.40
C GLY A 454 -0.84 -11.27 -13.75
N PHE A 455 0.22 -10.46 -13.78
CA PHE A 455 0.78 -9.96 -15.03
C PHE A 455 1.39 -11.06 -15.90
N GLN A 456 2.11 -12.00 -15.30
CA GLN A 456 2.71 -13.13 -16.00
C GLN A 456 1.64 -13.99 -16.69
N ARG A 457 0.56 -14.31 -15.97
CA ARG A 457 -0.57 -15.08 -16.52
C ARG A 457 -1.34 -14.29 -17.57
N GLY A 458 -1.68 -13.03 -17.26
CA GLY A 458 -2.47 -12.17 -18.13
C GLY A 458 -1.81 -11.89 -19.48
N LEU A 459 -0.48 -11.83 -19.52
CA LEU A 459 0.31 -11.61 -20.74
C LEU A 459 0.89 -12.89 -21.35
N SER A 460 0.61 -14.07 -20.77
CA SER A 460 1.08 -15.35 -21.32
C SER A 460 0.75 -15.59 -22.79
N PRO A 461 -0.37 -15.08 -23.38
CA PRO A 461 -0.60 -15.19 -24.83
C PRO A 461 0.43 -14.45 -25.69
N LEU A 462 1.11 -13.45 -25.13
CA LEU A 462 2.16 -12.65 -25.78
C LEU A 462 3.58 -13.07 -25.36
N GLY A 463 3.71 -13.96 -24.38
CA GLY A 463 4.97 -14.51 -23.89
C GLY A 463 5.16 -14.42 -22.37
N ASN A 464 6.22 -15.06 -21.88
CA ASN A 464 6.51 -15.19 -20.45
C ASN A 464 7.35 -14.01 -19.90
N TRP A 465 6.91 -12.78 -20.17
CA TRP A 465 7.63 -11.57 -19.76
C TRP A 465 6.79 -10.62 -18.90
N GLY A 466 5.50 -10.90 -18.71
CA GLY A 466 4.59 -10.00 -18.00
C GLY A 466 5.02 -9.69 -16.56
N GLY A 467 5.57 -10.67 -15.84
CA GLY A 467 6.07 -10.48 -14.48
C GLY A 467 7.19 -9.43 -14.37
N TYR A 468 8.03 -9.28 -15.41
CA TYR A 468 9.10 -8.27 -15.41
C TYR A 468 8.57 -6.84 -15.44
N ILE A 469 7.34 -6.60 -15.91
CA ILE A 469 6.72 -5.27 -15.79
C ILE A 469 6.55 -4.91 -14.31
N VAL A 470 6.06 -5.87 -13.51
CA VAL A 470 5.83 -5.64 -12.07
C VAL A 470 7.16 -5.45 -11.35
N ILE A 471 8.16 -6.27 -11.62
CA ILE A 471 9.53 -6.12 -11.06
C ILE A 471 10.08 -4.72 -11.37
N LEU A 472 10.05 -4.30 -12.64
CA LEU A 472 10.52 -2.98 -13.04
C LEU A 472 9.75 -1.86 -12.33
N CYS A 473 8.42 -1.95 -12.28
CA CYS A 473 7.58 -0.97 -11.63
C CYS A 473 7.82 -0.90 -10.13
N VAL A 474 8.00 -2.03 -9.43
CA VAL A 474 8.34 -2.05 -8.00
C VAL A 474 9.65 -1.30 -7.74
N LEU A 475 10.68 -1.51 -8.56
CA LEU A 475 11.96 -0.78 -8.44
C LEU A 475 11.79 0.72 -8.69
N LEU A 476 11.10 1.10 -9.77
CA LEU A 476 10.86 2.51 -10.11
C LEU A 476 10.02 3.21 -9.04
N PHE A 477 8.95 2.55 -8.58
CA PHE A 477 8.04 3.07 -7.57
C PHE A 477 8.77 3.27 -6.25
N ALA A 478 9.54 2.29 -5.79
CA ALA A 478 10.29 2.40 -4.54
C ALA A 478 11.32 3.53 -4.56
N ILE A 479 12.07 3.69 -5.66
CA ILE A 479 13.00 4.81 -5.84
C ILE A 479 12.25 6.14 -5.88
N SER A 480 11.12 6.20 -6.61
CA SER A 480 10.32 7.42 -6.73
C SER A 480 9.73 7.86 -5.39
N THR A 481 9.20 6.91 -4.61
CA THR A 481 8.68 7.15 -3.25
C THR A 481 9.76 7.63 -2.32
N ALA A 482 10.94 7.01 -2.31
CA ALA A 482 12.07 7.41 -1.48
C ALA A 482 12.73 8.75 -1.88
N ILE A 483 12.48 9.24 -3.10
CA ILE A 483 12.89 10.58 -3.54
C ILE A 483 11.92 11.65 -3.03
N ALA A 484 10.63 11.32 -2.94
CA ALA A 484 9.57 12.27 -2.63
C ALA A 484 9.30 12.43 -1.13
N TRP A 485 9.46 11.35 -0.36
CA TRP A 485 9.46 11.34 1.12
C TRP A 485 10.81 11.79 1.68
#